data_AF-A0A376KQH9-F1
#
_entry.id   AF-A0A376KQH9-F1
#
_cell.length_a   1.000
_cell.length_b   1.000
_cell.length_c   1.000
_cell.angle_alpha   90.00
_cell.angle_beta   90.00
_cell.angle_gamma   90.00
#
_symmetry.space_group_name_H-M   'P 1'
#
loop_
_entity.id
_entity.type
_entity.pdbx_description
1 polymer ?
#
loop_
_entity_poly.entity_id
_entity_poly.type
_entity_poly.pdbx_seq_one_letter_code
_entity_poly.pdbx_strand_id
1 'polypeptide(L)'
;MKKIIFALAIVLPTIGLVGCDRVEPGNVGIKVNKLGDDKGVGEVVGVGRYWTGWNTEVYIFPTFKQMKTYDEPFSFQMSDGTNHRLSHRCGLQS
;
A
#
# COMPACT_ATOMS: atom_id res chain seq x y z
N MET A 1 -29.24 -30.76 -19.51
CA MET A 1 -27.85 -31.02 -19.95
C MET A 1 -27.26 -29.84 -20.74
N LYS A 2 -27.70 -29.56 -21.98
CA LYS A 2 -27.09 -28.54 -22.85
C LYS A 2 -27.12 -27.10 -22.29
N LYS A 3 -28.21 -26.70 -21.62
CA LYS A 3 -28.35 -25.38 -20.96
C LYS A 3 -27.35 -25.17 -19.80
N ILE A 4 -27.02 -26.24 -19.07
CA ILE A 4 -26.06 -26.20 -17.95
C ILE A 4 -24.63 -26.07 -18.49
N ILE A 5 -24.31 -26.77 -19.58
CA ILE A 5 -23.01 -26.67 -20.26
C ILE A 5 -22.80 -25.26 -20.82
N PHE A 6 -23.84 -24.66 -21.43
CA PHE A 6 -23.78 -23.27 -21.89
C PHE A 6 -23.63 -22.28 -20.73
N ALA A 7 -24.30 -22.50 -19.60
CA ALA A 7 -24.14 -21.65 -18.41
C ALA A 7 -22.71 -21.73 -17.82
N LEU A 8 -22.14 -22.94 -17.72
CA LEU A 8 -20.77 -23.14 -17.23
C LEU A 8 -19.72 -22.55 -18.17
N ALA A 9 -19.93 -22.63 -19.49
CA ALA A 9 -19.02 -22.08 -20.49
C ALA A 9 -18.92 -20.54 -20.44
N ILE A 10 -19.95 -19.85 -19.94
CA ILE A 10 -19.98 -18.39 -19.80
C ILE A 10 -19.41 -17.95 -18.44
N VAL A 11 -19.57 -18.75 -17.39
CA VAL A 11 -19.13 -18.41 -16.02
C VAL A 11 -17.64 -18.67 -15.79
N LEU A 12 -17.05 -19.69 -16.42
CA LEU A 12 -15.61 -19.98 -16.31
C LEU A 12 -14.69 -18.82 -16.76
N PRO A 13 -14.92 -18.14 -17.90
CA PRO A 13 -14.03 -17.06 -18.34
C PRO A 13 -14.17 -15.76 -17.53
N THR A 14 -15.30 -15.52 -16.85
CA THR A 14 -15.47 -14.30 -16.04
C THR A 14 -14.63 -14.32 -14.77
N ILE A 15 -14.34 -15.51 -14.23
CA ILE A 15 -13.45 -15.72 -13.07
C ILE A 15 -11.97 -15.48 -13.47
N GLY A 16 -11.63 -15.58 -14.76
CA GLY A 16 -10.27 -15.30 -15.23
C GLY A 16 -9.92 -13.82 -15.34
N LEU A 17 -10.91 -12.92 -15.38
CA LEU A 17 -10.71 -11.49 -15.64
C LEU A 17 -10.62 -10.61 -14.38
N VAL A 18 -10.76 -11.16 -13.18
CA VAL A 18 -10.82 -10.40 -11.91
C VAL A 18 -9.48 -9.80 -11.45
N GLY A 19 -8.44 -9.86 -12.27
CA GLY A 19 -7.08 -9.54 -11.84
C GLY A 19 -6.47 -8.28 -12.46
N CYS A 20 -7.11 -7.12 -12.33
CA CYS A 20 -6.62 -5.91 -13.00
C CYS A 20 -6.56 -4.70 -12.07
N ASP A 21 -5.39 -4.49 -11.46
CA ASP A 21 -5.13 -3.35 -10.59
C ASP A 21 -4.46 -2.21 -11.35
N ARG A 22 -4.77 -0.98 -10.93
CA ARG A 22 -4.20 0.24 -11.50
C ARG A 22 -3.46 1.01 -10.42
N VAL A 23 -2.22 1.38 -10.72
CA VAL A 23 -1.41 2.29 -9.91
C VAL A 23 -1.61 3.70 -10.44
N GLU A 24 -2.19 4.56 -9.62
CA GLU A 24 -2.47 5.96 -9.96
C GLU A 24 -1.20 6.83 -9.99
N PRO A 25 -1.17 7.91 -10.80
CA PRO A 25 -0.06 8.86 -10.81
C PRO A 25 0.21 9.47 -9.43
N GLY A 26 1.48 9.57 -9.04
CA GLY A 26 1.88 10.06 -7.72
C GLY A 26 2.01 8.98 -6.64
N ASN A 27 1.68 7.73 -6.98
CA ASN A 27 1.91 6.56 -6.12
C ASN A 27 2.90 5.59 -6.78
N VAL A 28 3.56 4.78 -5.95
CA VAL A 28 4.40 3.65 -6.36
C VAL A 28 3.73 2.37 -5.89
N GLY A 29 3.64 1.36 -6.75
CA GLY A 29 3.14 0.05 -6.40
C GLY A 29 4.27 -0.88 -5.97
N ILE A 30 4.02 -1.77 -5.02
CA ILE A 30 4.87 -2.92 -4.71
C ILE A 30 4.05 -4.17 -5.01
N LYS A 31 4.48 -4.93 -6.02
CA LYS A 31 3.86 -6.19 -6.38
C LYS A 31 4.46 -7.30 -5.53
N VAL A 32 3.65 -7.92 -4.69
CA VAL A 32 4.06 -8.99 -3.78
C VAL A 32 3.43 -10.31 -4.20
N ASN A 33 4.25 -11.35 -4.30
CA ASN A 33 3.78 -12.72 -4.55
C ASN A 33 3.32 -13.37 -3.23
N LYS A 34 2.09 -13.92 -3.21
CA LYS A 34 1.49 -14.64 -2.07
C LYS A 34 1.74 -16.16 -2.08
N LEU A 35 2.17 -16.72 -3.22
CA LEU A 35 2.37 -18.16 -3.43
C LEU A 35 3.74 -18.44 -4.09
N GLY A 36 4.40 -19.56 -3.75
CA GLY A 36 5.73 -19.97 -4.27
C GLY A 36 6.90 -19.80 -3.28
N ASP A 37 8.12 -20.12 -3.75
CA ASP A 37 9.38 -19.85 -3.03
C ASP A 37 9.67 -18.34 -2.93
N ASP A 38 9.22 -17.55 -3.91
CA ASP A 38 9.33 -16.09 -3.93
C ASP A 38 8.22 -15.37 -3.15
N LYS A 39 7.59 -16.04 -2.18
CA LYS A 39 6.59 -15.45 -1.29
C LYS A 39 7.19 -14.27 -0.55
N GLY A 40 6.58 -13.09 -0.70
CA GLY A 40 7.06 -11.87 -0.06
C GLY A 40 8.13 -11.11 -0.84
N VAL A 41 8.58 -11.60 -2.00
CA VAL A 41 9.43 -10.80 -2.91
C VAL A 41 8.57 -9.70 -3.50
N GLY A 42 8.88 -8.46 -3.09
CA GLY A 42 8.23 -7.24 -3.56
C GLY A 42 9.00 -6.65 -4.74
N GLU A 43 8.40 -6.66 -5.93
CA GLU A 43 8.92 -5.91 -7.07
C GLU A 43 8.32 -4.50 -7.06
N VAL A 44 9.18 -3.48 -7.18
CA VAL A 44 8.73 -2.08 -7.26
C VAL A 44 8.23 -1.81 -8.67
N VAL A 45 6.93 -1.48 -8.78
CA VAL A 45 6.27 -1.20 -10.04
C VAL A 45 5.84 0.28 -10.11
N GLY A 46 6.03 0.87 -11.29
CA GLY A 46 5.69 2.27 -11.56
C GLY A 46 4.19 2.52 -11.76
N VAL A 47 3.86 3.70 -12.28
CA VAL A 47 2.48 4.06 -12.64
C VAL A 47 2.04 3.25 -13.86
N GLY A 48 0.87 2.62 -13.80
CA GLY A 48 0.47 1.69 -14.86
C GLY A 48 -0.67 0.78 -14.47
N ARG A 49 -1.07 -0.08 -15.42
CA ARG A 49 -2.07 -1.11 -15.20
C ARG A 49 -1.35 -2.45 -15.15
N TYR A 50 -1.49 -3.16 -14.04
CA TYR A 50 -0.83 -4.43 -13.80
C TYR A 50 -1.87 -5.54 -13.75
N TRP A 51 -1.54 -6.65 -14.40
CA TRP A 51 -2.34 -7.85 -14.28
C TRP A 51 -1.97 -8.55 -12.98
N THR A 52 -2.85 -8.44 -12.00
CA THR A 52 -2.72 -9.03 -10.67
C THR A 52 -3.60 -10.27 -10.64
N GLY A 53 -3.04 -11.45 -10.91
CA GLY A 53 -3.79 -12.69 -10.72
C GLY A 53 -4.06 -12.97 -9.23
N TRP A 54 -4.73 -14.08 -8.93
CA TRP A 54 -5.03 -14.50 -7.54
C TRP A 54 -3.78 -14.65 -6.66
N ASN A 55 -2.62 -14.91 -7.26
CA ASN A 55 -1.35 -15.17 -6.56
C ASN A 55 -0.55 -13.91 -6.22
N THR A 56 -0.95 -12.76 -6.73
CA THR A 56 -0.20 -11.50 -6.59
C THR A 56 -1.08 -10.44 -5.96
N GLU A 57 -0.50 -9.49 -5.26
CA GLU A 57 -1.21 -8.31 -4.77
C GLU A 57 -0.32 -7.09 -4.95
N VAL A 58 -0.92 -5.95 -5.32
CA VAL A 58 -0.20 -4.69 -5.51
C VAL A 58 -0.53 -3.76 -4.35
N TYR A 59 0.47 -3.43 -3.53
CA TYR A 59 0.34 -2.43 -2.47
C TYR A 59 0.76 -1.06 -3.00
N ILE A 60 -0.10 -0.06 -2.86
CA ILE A 60 0.12 1.27 -3.41
C ILE A 60 0.55 2.21 -2.27
N PHE A 61 1.72 2.84 -2.44
CA PHE A 61 2.26 3.81 -1.50
C PHE A 61 2.33 5.20 -2.13
N PRO A 62 1.89 6.25 -1.43
CA PRO A 62 2.05 7.61 -1.91
C PRO A 62 3.51 8.04 -1.91
N THR A 63 3.93 8.70 -2.99
CA THR A 63 5.29 9.26 -3.08
C THR A 63 5.43 10.63 -2.42
N PHE A 64 4.30 11.23 -2.00
CA PHE A 64 4.28 12.52 -1.33
C PHE A 64 4.81 12.39 0.10
N LYS A 65 5.86 13.15 0.42
CA LYS A 65 6.32 13.30 1.81
C LYS A 65 5.28 14.10 2.58
N GLN A 66 4.53 13.43 3.45
CA GLN A 66 3.60 14.10 4.35
C GLN A 66 4.33 14.59 5.60
N MET A 67 4.30 15.90 5.84
CA MET A 67 4.68 16.44 7.14
C MET A 67 3.57 16.10 8.14
N LYS A 68 3.89 15.36 9.21
CA LYS A 68 2.96 15.14 10.33
C LYS A 68 3.15 16.26 11.33
N THR A 69 2.12 17.07 11.49
CA THR A 69 2.01 18.02 12.59
C THR A 69 1.39 17.28 13.76
N TYR A 70 2.08 17.21 14.90
CA TYR A 70 1.52 16.68 16.12
C TYR A 70 0.96 17.84 16.94
N ASP A 71 -0.29 17.74 17.39
CA ASP A 71 -0.87 18.78 18.24
C ASP A 71 -0.26 18.73 19.64
N GLU A 72 0.11 17.54 20.08
CA GLU A 72 0.72 17.33 21.39
C GLU A 72 2.25 17.39 21.33
N PRO A 73 2.88 18.14 22.25
CA PRO A 73 4.32 18.20 22.34
C PRO A 73 4.89 16.90 22.90
N PHE A 74 5.96 16.43 22.28
CA PHE A 74 6.65 15.23 22.74
C PHE A 74 7.66 15.58 23.82
N SER A 75 7.60 14.86 24.94
CA SER A 75 8.60 14.92 26.01
C SER A 75 9.47 13.67 25.97
N PHE A 76 10.77 13.86 25.84
CA PHE A 76 11.75 12.78 25.92
C PHE A 76 12.87 13.18 26.88
N GLN A 77 13.48 12.16 27.46
CA GLN A 77 14.61 12.28 28.36
C GLN A 77 15.89 12.13 27.57
N MET A 78 16.79 13.09 27.70
CA MET A 78 18.15 12.97 27.20
C MET A 78 18.99 12.13 28.18
N SER A 79 20.08 11.53 27.72
CA SER A 79 20.95 10.69 28.55
C SER A 79 21.64 11.45 29.70
N ASP A 80 21.65 12.77 29.63
CA ASP A 80 22.14 13.68 30.68
C ASP A 80 21.09 13.90 31.80
N GLY A 81 19.91 13.29 31.71
CA GLY A 81 18.83 13.40 32.69
C GLY A 81 17.94 14.62 32.51
N THR A 82 18.06 15.35 31.40
CA THR A 82 17.24 16.54 31.12
C THR A 82 15.98 16.18 30.32
N ASN A 83 14.84 16.73 30.77
CA ASN A 83 13.55 16.60 30.09
C ASN A 83 13.43 17.67 29.02
N HIS A 84 13.38 17.28 27.75
CA HIS A 84 13.11 18.22 26.65
C HIS A 84 11.71 18.04 26.10
N ARG A 85 11.01 19.17 25.90
CA ARG A 85 9.67 19.23 25.32
C ARG A 85 9.72 19.93 23.98
N LEU A 86 9.45 19.19 22.90
CA LEU A 86 9.41 19.75 21.56
C LEU A 86 7.95 19.99 21.17
N SER A 87 7.61 21.26 20.92
CA SER A 87 6.28 21.71 20.49
C SER A 87 6.37 22.35 19.11
N HIS A 88 5.34 22.16 18.30
CA HIS A 88 5.22 22.75 16.95
C HIS A 88 4.99 24.27 16.98
N ARG A 89 4.72 24.87 18.14
CA ARG A 89 4.75 26.32 18.34
C ARG A 89 6.15 26.75 18.76
N CYS A 90 6.95 27.21 17.79
CA CYS A 90 8.03 28.15 18.09
C CYS A 90 7.37 29.49 18.46
N GLY A 91 7.10 29.68 19.74
CA GLY A 91 6.49 30.89 20.27
C GLY A 91 6.86 31.03 21.72
N LEU A 92 7.70 32.04 22.00
CA LEU A 92 8.05 32.56 23.31
C LEU A 92 6.92 32.39 24.32
N GLN A 93 7.16 31.56 25.33
CA GLN A 93 6.39 31.64 26.56
C GLN A 93 7.04 32.77 27.38
N SER A 94 6.48 33.97 27.24
CA SER A 94 6.74 35.13 28.09
C SER A 94 6.20 34.92 29.50
#